data_AF-A0A7W8HUP9-F1
#
_entry.id   AF-A0A7W8HUP9-F1
#
_cell.length_a   1.000
_cell.length_b   1.000
_cell.length_c   1.000
_cell.angle_alpha   90.00
_cell.angle_beta   90.00
_cell.angle_gamma   90.00
#
_symmetry.space_group_name_H-M   'P 1'
#
loop_
_entity.id
_entity.type
_entity.pdbx_description
1 polymer ?
#
loop_
_entity_poly.entity_id
_entity_poly.type
_entity_poly.pdbx_seq_one_letter_code
_entity_poly.pdbx_strand_id
1 'polypeptide(L)'
;MNLQFLQSWRGALLIAAIVTLGMTAYKAVFGPDPATRIAESRMARLLPGGQPSQDMLNRQIAAARPYVSARITLGQLARYMARLNYEITWEVVDVNAFVMRAIGDDVLTRQSEEYAIQFIVLDGPVQDGRVIGTFEGPAVGIDSMAYNRETVSDEETVQFLLHIISELSPVPLQ
;
A
#
# COMPACT_ATOMS: atom_id res chain seq x y z
N MET A 1 6.11 39.48 -36.21
CA MET A 1 7.07 39.29 -35.10
C MET A 1 8.47 39.36 -35.69
N ASN A 2 9.37 40.19 -35.15
CA ASN A 2 10.64 40.50 -35.79
C ASN A 2 11.67 39.39 -35.48
N LEU A 3 12.19 38.68 -36.50
CA LEU A 3 13.10 37.53 -36.32
C LEU A 3 14.38 37.88 -35.55
N GLN A 4 14.88 39.12 -35.72
CA GLN A 4 16.02 39.64 -34.97
C GLN A 4 15.75 39.79 -33.46
N PHE A 5 14.49 40.01 -33.05
CA PHE A 5 14.13 40.13 -31.64
C PHE A 5 14.20 38.78 -30.93
N LEU A 6 13.74 37.70 -31.58
CA LEU A 6 13.79 36.33 -31.03
C LEU A 6 15.22 35.78 -30.91
N GLN A 7 16.14 36.24 -31.76
CA GLN A 7 17.57 35.91 -31.69
C GLN A 7 18.35 36.77 -30.68
N SER A 8 17.74 37.81 -30.12
CA SER A 8 18.37 38.66 -29.11
C SER A 8 18.31 38.04 -27.71
N TRP A 9 19.21 38.45 -26.81
CA TRP A 9 19.18 38.02 -25.40
C TRP A 9 17.84 38.34 -24.71
N ARG A 10 17.15 39.40 -25.14
CA ARG A 10 15.81 39.77 -24.64
C ARG A 10 14.73 38.80 -25.13
N GLY A 11 14.82 38.36 -26.38
CA GLY A 11 13.94 37.33 -26.95
C GLY A 11 14.13 35.98 -26.26
N ALA A 12 15.38 35.59 -26.01
CA ALA A 12 15.71 34.37 -25.28
C ALA A 12 15.14 34.36 -23.85
N LEU A 13 15.24 35.48 -23.12
CA LEU A 13 14.66 35.62 -21.78
C LEU A 13 13.13 35.55 -21.78
N LEU A 14 12.48 36.14 -22.79
CA LEU A 14 11.02 36.07 -22.94
C LEU A 14 10.56 34.63 -23.19
N ILE A 15 11.25 33.90 -24.08
CA ILE A 15 10.97 32.49 -24.36
C ILE A 15 11.19 31.65 -23.09
N ALA A 16 12.30 31.85 -22.39
CA ALA A 16 12.57 31.15 -21.12
C ALA A 16 11.46 31.41 -20.10
N ALA A 17 11.03 32.66 -19.92
CA ALA A 17 9.93 33.00 -19.02
C ALA A 17 8.61 32.33 -19.41
N ILE A 18 8.26 32.32 -20.71
CA ILE A 18 7.04 31.65 -21.21
C ILE A 18 7.11 30.13 -20.97
N VAL A 19 8.27 29.51 -21.22
CA VAL A 19 8.46 28.07 -21.01
C VAL A 19 8.39 27.73 -19.51
N THR A 20 9.06 28.50 -18.66
CA THR A 20 9.03 28.26 -17.20
C THR A 20 7.64 28.49 -16.62
N LEU A 21 6.96 29.58 -16.99
CA LEU A 21 5.59 29.84 -16.54
C LEU A 21 4.61 28.81 -17.10
N GLY A 22 4.75 28.42 -18.36
CA GLY A 22 3.96 27.37 -18.99
C GLY A 22 4.13 26.01 -18.32
N MET A 23 5.37 25.60 -18.03
CA MET A 23 5.67 24.38 -17.29
C MET A 23 5.13 24.41 -15.86
N THR A 24 5.23 25.56 -15.19
CA THR A 24 4.74 25.72 -13.81
C THR A 24 3.22 25.68 -13.77
N ALA A 25 2.54 26.38 -14.69
CA ALA A 25 1.09 26.37 -14.82
C ALA A 25 0.57 24.98 -15.25
N TYR A 26 1.24 24.32 -16.19
CA TYR A 26 0.91 22.95 -16.57
C TYR A 26 1.05 21.99 -15.39
N LYS A 27 2.13 22.07 -14.62
CA LYS A 27 2.32 21.26 -13.40
C LYS A 27 1.34 21.61 -12.27
N ALA A 28 0.84 22.83 -12.23
CA ALA A 28 -0.18 23.25 -11.28
C ALA A 28 -1.58 22.76 -11.66
N VAL A 29 -1.88 22.62 -12.94
CA VAL A 29 -3.19 22.18 -13.46
C VAL A 29 -3.25 20.65 -13.64
N PHE A 30 -2.15 20.02 -14.04
CA PHE A 30 -2.10 18.59 -14.39
C PHE A 30 -1.15 17.76 -13.50
N GLY A 31 -0.48 18.38 -12.53
CA GLY A 31 0.32 17.64 -11.56
C GLY A 31 -0.55 17.07 -10.43
N PRO A 32 -0.08 16.00 -9.74
CA PRO A 32 -0.78 15.47 -8.57
C PRO A 32 -0.91 16.59 -7.52
N ASP A 33 -2.10 16.67 -6.93
CA ASP A 33 -2.41 17.67 -5.93
C ASP A 33 -1.52 17.50 -4.68
N PRO A 34 -1.43 18.51 -3.80
CA PRO A 34 -0.56 18.45 -2.64
C PRO A 34 -0.83 17.24 -1.72
N ALA A 35 -2.09 16.80 -1.60
CA ALA A 35 -2.43 15.65 -0.77
C ALA A 35 -1.92 14.35 -1.39
N THR A 36 -2.08 14.18 -2.71
CA THR A 36 -1.51 13.04 -3.46
C THR A 36 0.00 12.99 -3.31
N ARG A 37 0.71 14.12 -3.46
CA ARG A 37 2.18 14.15 -3.29
C ARG A 37 2.63 13.80 -1.88
N ILE A 38 1.90 14.25 -0.87
CA ILE A 38 2.19 13.90 0.52
C ILE A 38 1.96 12.40 0.74
N ALA A 39 0.88 11.83 0.18
CA ALA A 39 0.60 10.41 0.23
C ALA A 39 1.67 9.57 -0.50
N GLU A 40 2.05 9.94 -1.72
CA GLU A 40 3.16 9.32 -2.48
C GLU A 40 4.48 9.35 -1.68
N SER A 41 4.83 10.51 -1.12
CA SER A 41 6.06 10.65 -0.31
C SER A 41 6.03 9.82 0.97
N ARG A 42 4.83 9.57 1.52
CA ARG A 42 4.63 8.72 2.68
C ARG A 42 4.77 7.27 2.27
N MET A 43 4.12 6.86 1.18
CA MET A 43 4.23 5.51 0.63
C MET A 43 5.68 5.16 0.30
N ALA A 44 6.43 6.07 -0.34
CA ALA A 44 7.85 5.88 -0.63
C ALA A 44 8.73 5.70 0.63
N ARG A 45 8.33 6.29 1.77
CA ARG A 45 9.01 6.08 3.06
C ARG A 45 8.61 4.77 3.73
N LEU A 46 7.38 4.32 3.49
CA LEU A 46 6.83 3.10 4.08
C LEU A 46 7.19 1.84 3.28
N LEU A 47 7.37 1.97 1.97
CA LEU A 47 7.85 0.93 1.06
C LEU A 47 9.07 1.41 0.26
N PRO A 48 10.22 1.71 0.91
CA PRO A 48 11.44 2.11 0.21
C PRO A 48 11.91 1.00 -0.74
N GLY A 49 12.11 1.34 -2.01
CA GLY A 49 12.47 0.35 -3.04
C GLY A 49 11.41 -0.74 -3.26
N GLY A 50 10.15 -0.46 -2.91
CA GLY A 50 9.04 -1.40 -3.03
C GLY A 50 8.93 -2.41 -1.88
N GLN A 51 9.81 -2.37 -0.89
CA GLN A 51 9.83 -3.30 0.25
C GLN A 51 9.32 -2.61 1.52
N PRO A 52 8.44 -3.24 2.33
CA PRO A 52 7.99 -2.68 3.59
C PRO A 52 9.15 -2.29 4.52
N SER A 53 9.13 -1.06 5.02
CA SER A 53 10.04 -0.58 6.04
C SER A 53 9.76 -1.25 7.38
N GLN A 54 10.69 -1.13 8.34
CA GLN A 54 10.47 -1.65 9.70
C GLN A 54 9.23 -1.00 10.38
N ASP A 55 8.98 0.28 10.12
CA ASP A 55 7.76 0.94 10.60
C ASP A 55 6.51 0.25 10.05
N MET A 56 6.48 -0.01 8.75
CA MET A 56 5.37 -0.69 8.07
C MET A 56 5.16 -2.12 8.59
N LEU A 57 6.24 -2.89 8.78
CA LEU A 57 6.18 -4.25 9.32
C LEU A 57 5.68 -4.32 10.78
N ASN A 58 5.82 -3.24 11.54
CA ASN A 58 5.34 -3.15 12.92
C ASN A 58 3.88 -2.71 13.03
N ARG A 59 3.26 -2.25 11.93
CA ARG A 59 1.84 -1.87 11.93
C ARG A 59 0.96 -3.08 12.12
N GLN A 60 -0.09 -2.90 12.93
CA GLN A 60 -1.11 -3.92 13.12
C GLN A 60 -1.92 -4.09 11.83
N ILE A 61 -2.31 -5.32 11.57
CA ILE A 61 -3.29 -5.62 10.53
C ILE A 61 -4.67 -5.32 11.09
N ALA A 62 -5.44 -4.55 10.34
CA ALA A 62 -6.86 -4.37 10.56
C ALA A 62 -7.64 -5.02 9.41
N ALA A 63 -8.67 -5.79 9.70
CA ALA A 63 -9.43 -6.55 8.71
C ALA A 63 -10.93 -6.46 8.98
N ALA A 64 -11.73 -6.90 8.01
CA ALA A 64 -13.20 -6.89 8.01
C ALA A 64 -13.77 -5.47 8.14
N ARG A 65 -14.30 -4.88 7.06
CA ARG A 65 -14.89 -3.54 7.13
C ARG A 65 -16.19 -3.56 7.95
N PRO A 66 -16.39 -2.70 8.97
CA PRO A 66 -15.47 -1.67 9.50
C PRO A 66 -14.27 -2.27 10.24
N TYR A 67 -13.07 -1.78 9.92
CA TYR A 67 -11.78 -2.38 10.27
C TYR A 67 -11.62 -2.71 11.75
N VAL A 68 -11.36 -3.98 12.07
CA VAL A 68 -11.05 -4.45 13.43
C VAL A 68 -9.61 -4.91 13.49
N SER A 69 -8.88 -4.57 14.57
CA SER A 69 -7.52 -5.07 14.77
C SER A 69 -7.51 -6.60 14.84
N ALA A 70 -6.70 -7.21 13.97
CA ALA A 70 -6.40 -8.63 13.97
C ALA A 70 -5.37 -9.02 15.05
N ARG A 71 -4.86 -8.04 15.82
CA ARG A 71 -3.82 -8.23 16.87
C ARG A 71 -2.53 -8.91 16.40
N ILE A 72 -2.28 -8.92 15.10
CA ILE A 72 -1.03 -9.33 14.48
C ILE A 72 -0.46 -8.17 13.66
N THR A 73 0.85 -8.12 13.50
CA THR A 73 1.51 -7.13 12.65
C THR A 73 1.73 -7.64 11.23
N LEU A 74 1.92 -6.73 10.27
CA LEU A 74 2.29 -7.10 8.90
C LEU A 74 3.55 -7.97 8.86
N GLY A 75 4.54 -7.67 9.70
CA GLY A 75 5.75 -8.47 9.83
C GLY A 75 5.50 -9.85 10.43
N GLN A 76 4.52 -10.02 11.31
CA GLN A 76 4.14 -11.35 11.80
C GLN A 76 3.48 -12.19 10.70
N LEU A 77 2.59 -11.58 9.89
CA LEU A 77 2.01 -12.23 8.72
C LEU A 77 3.09 -12.62 7.70
N ALA A 78 3.99 -11.71 7.35
CA ALA A 78 5.05 -11.99 6.38
C ALA A 78 5.97 -13.13 6.88
N ARG A 79 6.34 -13.14 8.16
CA ARG A 79 7.11 -14.24 8.75
C ARG A 79 6.35 -15.56 8.76
N TYR A 80 5.04 -15.51 8.99
CA TYR A 80 4.16 -16.68 8.94
C TYR A 80 4.21 -17.32 7.54
N MET A 81 3.96 -16.53 6.50
CA MET A 81 3.98 -16.99 5.10
C MET A 81 5.37 -17.53 4.71
N ALA A 82 6.44 -16.82 5.07
CA ALA A 82 7.80 -17.27 4.79
C ALA A 82 8.15 -18.61 5.48
N ARG A 83 7.64 -18.84 6.70
CA ARG A 83 7.80 -20.12 7.42
C ARG A 83 7.09 -21.28 6.73
N LEU A 84 6.00 -21.00 6.01
CA LEU A 84 5.31 -21.97 5.16
C LEU A 84 5.98 -22.16 3.79
N ASN A 85 7.20 -21.63 3.60
CA ASN A 85 7.96 -21.66 2.34
C ASN A 85 7.32 -20.87 1.19
N TYR A 86 6.50 -19.86 1.49
CA TYR A 86 6.09 -18.91 0.46
C TYR A 86 7.19 -17.88 0.19
N GLU A 87 7.49 -17.66 -1.08
CA GLU A 87 8.25 -16.51 -1.55
C GLU A 87 7.34 -15.28 -1.58
N ILE A 88 7.76 -14.21 -0.90
CA ILE A 88 6.97 -12.99 -0.73
C ILE A 88 7.55 -11.87 -1.59
N THR A 89 6.68 -11.26 -2.39
CA THR A 89 6.98 -10.05 -3.14
C THR A 89 5.96 -8.95 -2.80
N TRP A 90 6.37 -7.71 -2.97
CA TRP A 90 5.59 -6.53 -2.61
C TRP A 90 5.49 -5.59 -3.80
N GLU A 91 4.30 -5.05 -4.02
CA GLU A 91 4.00 -4.17 -5.16
C GLU A 91 3.21 -2.95 -4.68
N VAL A 92 3.66 -1.75 -4.99
CA VAL A 92 2.89 -0.53 -4.71
C VAL A 92 1.86 -0.36 -5.82
N VAL A 93 0.58 -0.30 -5.45
CA VAL A 93 -0.54 -0.19 -6.41
C VAL A 93 -1.05 1.23 -6.49
N ASP A 94 -1.07 1.95 -5.37
CA ASP A 94 -1.56 3.33 -5.29
C ASP A 94 -0.89 4.11 -4.15
N VAL A 95 -1.23 5.38 -3.98
CA VAL A 95 -0.66 6.31 -3.00
C VAL A 95 -0.84 5.89 -1.54
N ASN A 96 -1.80 5.01 -1.27
CA ASN A 96 -2.05 4.41 0.05
C ASN A 96 -2.24 2.89 -0.02
N ALA A 97 -2.07 2.25 -1.18
CA ALA A 97 -2.36 0.83 -1.37
C ALA A 97 -1.15 0.08 -1.91
N PHE A 98 -0.97 -1.15 -1.42
CA PHE A 98 0.09 -2.05 -1.85
C PHE A 98 -0.37 -3.49 -1.75
N VAL A 99 0.24 -4.38 -2.51
CA VAL A 99 -0.08 -5.80 -2.55
C VAL A 99 1.11 -6.60 -2.03
N MET A 100 0.83 -7.57 -1.18
CA MET A 100 1.73 -8.68 -0.91
C MET A 100 1.33 -9.85 -1.80
N ARG A 101 2.25 -10.36 -2.61
CA ARG A 101 2.07 -11.64 -3.29
C ARG A 101 2.95 -12.68 -2.61
N ALA A 102 2.36 -13.80 -2.25
CA ALA A 102 3.03 -14.95 -1.66
C ALA A 102 2.81 -16.15 -2.57
N ILE A 103 3.89 -16.69 -3.15
CA ILE A 103 3.85 -17.84 -4.06
C ILE A 103 4.63 -18.98 -3.43
N GLY A 104 4.05 -20.17 -3.39
CA GLY A 104 4.66 -21.35 -2.76
C GLY A 104 4.07 -22.64 -3.32
N ASP A 105 4.48 -23.76 -2.75
CA ASP A 105 3.92 -25.07 -3.05
C ASP A 105 3.24 -25.63 -1.80
N ASP A 106 2.00 -26.10 -1.96
CA ASP A 106 1.31 -26.82 -0.90
C ASP A 106 2.05 -28.12 -0.57
N VAL A 107 2.39 -28.29 0.71
CA VAL A 107 3.26 -29.37 1.18
C VAL A 107 2.63 -30.76 1.02
N LEU A 108 1.29 -30.85 0.95
CA LEU A 108 0.56 -32.11 0.89
C LEU A 108 0.29 -32.54 -0.56
N THR A 109 -0.09 -31.59 -1.42
CA THR A 109 -0.53 -31.81 -2.79
C THR A 109 0.56 -31.50 -3.83
N ARG A 110 1.61 -30.77 -3.44
CA ARG A 110 2.67 -30.23 -4.31
C ARG A 110 2.14 -29.35 -5.44
N GLN A 111 0.96 -28.77 -5.27
CA GLN A 111 0.42 -27.80 -6.20
C GLN A 111 0.95 -26.42 -5.85
N SER A 112 1.23 -25.62 -6.87
CA SER A 112 1.61 -24.23 -6.67
C SER A 112 0.40 -23.43 -6.20
N GLU A 113 0.58 -22.71 -5.10
CA GLU A 113 -0.40 -21.80 -4.53
C GLU A 113 0.09 -20.36 -4.61
N GLU A 114 -0.82 -19.45 -4.94
CA GLU A 114 -0.58 -18.01 -4.96
C GLU A 114 -1.62 -17.31 -4.07
N TYR A 115 -1.15 -16.57 -3.07
CA TYR A 115 -1.95 -15.60 -2.32
C TYR A 115 -1.57 -14.19 -2.75
N ALA A 116 -2.56 -13.36 -3.05
CA ALA A 116 -2.38 -11.93 -3.25
C ALA A 116 -3.27 -11.17 -2.26
N ILE A 117 -2.66 -10.38 -1.38
CA ILE A 117 -3.38 -9.60 -0.37
C ILE A 117 -3.14 -8.12 -0.62
N GLN A 118 -4.20 -7.38 -0.88
CA GLN A 118 -4.15 -5.93 -1.03
C GLN A 118 -4.35 -5.27 0.33
N PHE A 119 -3.40 -4.42 0.69
CA PHE A 119 -3.41 -3.62 1.88
C PHE A 119 -3.61 -2.15 1.56
N ILE A 120 -4.26 -1.44 2.48
CA ILE A 120 -4.31 0.01 2.52
C ILE A 120 -3.64 0.52 3.79
N VAL A 121 -2.90 1.61 3.69
CA VAL A 121 -2.24 2.26 4.82
C VAL A 121 -3.27 3.09 5.58
N LEU A 122 -3.45 2.79 6.87
CA LEU A 122 -4.35 3.51 7.76
C LEU A 122 -3.55 4.29 8.78
N ASP A 123 -3.85 5.58 8.95
CA ASP A 123 -3.20 6.42 9.97
C ASP A 123 -3.85 6.30 11.35
N GLY A 124 -5.07 5.79 11.40
CA GLY A 124 -5.86 5.65 12.62
C GLY A 124 -7.29 5.18 12.32
N PRO A 125 -8.11 4.97 13.36
CA PRO A 125 -9.48 4.47 13.23
C PRO A 125 -10.46 5.51 12.65
N VAL A 126 -10.00 6.71 12.30
CA VAL A 126 -10.80 7.80 11.73
C VAL A 126 -10.19 8.24 10.41
N GLN A 127 -11.01 8.28 9.37
CA GLN A 127 -10.66 8.77 8.05
C GLN A 127 -11.75 9.76 7.59
N ASP A 128 -11.33 10.96 7.15
CA ASP A 128 -12.23 12.03 6.68
C ASP A 128 -13.36 12.36 7.66
N GLY A 129 -13.06 12.33 8.96
CA GLY A 129 -14.02 12.59 10.04
C GLY A 129 -15.00 11.45 10.34
N ARG A 130 -14.86 10.30 9.68
CA ARG A 130 -15.68 9.10 9.91
C ARG A 130 -14.86 8.02 10.60
N VAL A 131 -15.46 7.36 11.60
CA VAL A 131 -14.88 6.17 12.21
C VAL A 131 -14.95 5.02 11.22
N ILE A 132 -13.79 4.51 10.82
CA ILE A 132 -13.65 3.41 9.85
C ILE A 132 -13.34 2.07 10.52
N GLY A 133 -13.11 2.06 11.84
CA GLY A 133 -12.74 0.85 12.56
C GLY A 133 -12.47 1.05 14.05
N THR A 134 -12.12 -0.04 14.72
CA THR A 134 -11.75 -0.10 16.14
C THR A 134 -10.36 -0.70 16.28
N PHE A 135 -9.34 0.17 16.24
CA PHE A 135 -7.93 -0.15 16.46
C PHE A 135 -7.19 1.09 16.96
N GLU A 136 -5.98 0.90 17.49
CA GLU A 136 -5.17 1.98 18.05
C GLU A 136 -4.00 2.32 17.12
N GLY A 137 -3.85 3.62 16.82
CA GLY A 137 -2.73 4.14 16.03
C GLY A 137 -2.72 3.71 14.56
N PRO A 138 -1.57 3.86 13.88
CA PRO A 138 -1.43 3.47 12.48
C PRO A 138 -1.53 1.95 12.28
N ALA A 139 -2.20 1.56 11.20
CA ALA A 139 -2.46 0.16 10.86
C ALA A 139 -2.30 -0.07 9.34
N VAL A 140 -2.41 -1.32 8.94
CA VAL A 140 -2.63 -1.72 7.54
C VAL A 140 -3.97 -2.43 7.44
N GLY A 141 -4.90 -1.85 6.69
CA GLY A 141 -6.20 -2.43 6.41
C GLY A 141 -6.09 -3.47 5.30
N ILE A 142 -6.71 -4.64 5.44
CA ILE A 142 -6.91 -5.54 4.29
C ILE A 142 -8.10 -5.04 3.48
N ASP A 143 -7.86 -4.72 2.21
CA ASP A 143 -8.89 -4.23 1.28
C ASP A 143 -9.48 -5.36 0.46
N SER A 144 -8.64 -6.26 -0.03
CA SER A 144 -9.05 -7.44 -0.80
C SER A 144 -8.01 -8.56 -0.68
N MET A 145 -8.44 -9.79 -0.97
CA MET A 145 -7.55 -10.95 -1.08
C MET A 145 -7.95 -11.78 -2.29
N ALA A 146 -6.97 -12.44 -2.90
CA ALA A 146 -7.16 -13.46 -3.92
C ALA A 146 -6.30 -14.68 -3.60
N TYR A 147 -6.86 -15.86 -3.90
CA TYR A 147 -6.18 -17.15 -3.83
C TYR A 147 -6.23 -17.79 -5.21
N ASN A 148 -5.08 -18.19 -5.75
CA ASN A 148 -4.95 -18.78 -7.09
C ASN A 148 -5.63 -17.95 -8.20
N ARG A 149 -5.49 -16.62 -8.13
CA ARG A 149 -6.07 -15.62 -9.05
C ARG A 149 -7.58 -15.48 -8.98
N GLU A 150 -8.23 -16.11 -8.02
CA GLU A 150 -9.64 -15.94 -7.73
C GLU A 150 -9.80 -15.04 -6.51
N THR A 151 -10.62 -14.00 -6.65
CA THR A 151 -10.95 -13.11 -5.52
C THR A 151 -11.72 -13.89 -4.47
N VAL A 152 -11.28 -13.80 -3.23
CA VAL A 152 -11.98 -14.43 -2.10
C VAL A 152 -12.98 -13.44 -1.49
N SER A 153 -13.97 -13.96 -0.77
CA SER A 153 -14.92 -13.12 -0.04
C SER A 153 -14.30 -12.49 1.21
N ASP A 154 -14.97 -11.47 1.77
CA ASP A 154 -14.58 -10.87 3.04
C ASP A 154 -14.61 -11.90 4.18
N GLU A 155 -15.60 -12.80 4.17
CA GLU A 155 -15.70 -13.89 5.15
C GLU A 155 -14.51 -14.85 5.04
N GLU A 156 -14.14 -15.26 3.83
CA GLU A 156 -12.98 -16.13 3.60
C GLU A 156 -11.66 -15.45 4.02
N THR A 157 -11.54 -14.15 3.76
CA THR A 157 -10.42 -13.33 4.23
C THR A 157 -10.33 -13.31 5.76
N VAL A 158 -11.46 -13.17 6.45
CA VAL A 158 -11.52 -13.24 7.91
C VAL A 158 -11.15 -14.64 8.41
N GLN A 159 -11.66 -15.70 7.79
CA GLN A 159 -11.31 -17.08 8.16
C GLN A 159 -9.81 -17.35 8.00
N PHE A 160 -9.21 -16.89 6.90
CA PHE A 160 -7.77 -16.97 6.67
C PHE A 160 -6.97 -16.30 7.79
N LEU A 161 -7.36 -15.08 8.18
CA LEU A 161 -6.70 -14.35 9.26
C LEU A 161 -6.88 -15.02 10.62
N LEU A 162 -8.07 -15.51 10.93
CA LEU A 162 -8.34 -16.24 12.17
C LEU A 162 -7.50 -17.50 12.27
N HIS A 163 -7.35 -18.23 11.16
CA HIS A 163 -6.47 -19.39 11.08
C HIS A 163 -5.02 -19.00 11.42
N ILE A 164 -4.47 -17.97 10.78
CA ILE A 164 -3.11 -17.48 11.06
C ILE A 164 -2.95 -17.05 12.53
N ILE A 165 -3.91 -16.30 13.07
CA ILE A 165 -3.88 -15.84 14.47
C ILE A 165 -3.84 -17.04 15.41
N SER A 166 -4.64 -18.08 15.14
CA SER A 166 -4.67 -19.29 15.97
C SER A 166 -3.34 -20.05 15.99
N GLU A 167 -2.58 -20.01 14.89
CA GLU A 167 -1.26 -20.64 14.81
C GLU A 167 -0.12 -19.77 15.35
N LEU A 168 -0.28 -18.45 15.32
CA LEU A 168 0.68 -17.49 15.88
C LEU A 168 0.51 -17.30 17.40
N SER A 169 -0.68 -17.55 17.93
CA SER A 169 -1.03 -17.35 19.33
C SER A 169 -1.20 -18.71 20.03
N PRO A 170 -0.22 -19.22 20.81
CA PRO A 170 -0.35 -20.49 21.51
C PRO A 170 -1.29 -20.45 22.75
N VAL A 171 -2.10 -19.40 22.91
CA VAL A 171 -2.97 -19.21 24.08
C VAL A 171 -4.43 -19.43 23.65
N PRO A 172 -5.20 -20.30 24.34
CA PRO A 172 -6.59 -20.56 23.98
C PRO A 172 -7.40 -19.26 24.12
N LEU A 173 -8.26 -19.01 23.14
CA LEU A 173 -9.35 -18.03 23.25
C LEU A 173 -10.15 -18.41 24.50
N GLN A 174 -9.96 -17.65 25.59
CA GLN A 174 -10.77 -17.74 26.81
C GLN A 174 -12.06 -16.96 26.64
#